data_AF-A0A7S4VKM2-F1
#
_entry.id   AF-A0A7S4VKM2-F1
#
_cell.length_a   1.000
_cell.length_b   1.000
_cell.length_c   1.000
_cell.angle_alpha   90.00
_cell.angle_beta   90.00
_cell.angle_gamma   90.00
#
_symmetry.space_group_name_H-M   'P 1'
#
loop_
_entity.id
_entity.type
_entity.pdbx_description
1 polymer ?
#
loop_
_entity_poly.entity_id
_entity_poly.type
_entity_poly.pdbx_seq_one_letter_code
_entity_poly.pdbx_strand_id
1 'polypeptide(L)'
;TAPNDPSSFDPQWPFYQNTLRDMNPDFDFYLFDDDEALRFVDRHFKDTEFPTIFRNTQRSVMKADLFRLASVSVLGGFYMDMDMFAKQPFEPLVNAGFGAVFPREWRMDDNSFKSAHSQQPADEDERWQVGNYAFAAIPNHPFVVDALEEAMNRCEDLIRSESKSDITDFQVLHTTGPYMLSEVYHQGRKNGKYDDVHHIYGGDDVSSKPRSFGTTNWHKFGPYAEHMLSHTWVNEQRNLQLTPTPNEYDNDLILTDCQENENLFELLLFTDNFASETSWGIKDRANNTVLTNFTTLRQNNEEIVRKVCIPSDACTFEIYDSFGDGICCSHGVGNYTVSVNGEVKGEGGEFDSID
;
A
#
# COMPACT_ATOMS: atom_id res chain seq x y z
N THR A 1 10.99 -5.27 1.21
CA THR A 1 11.65 -6.24 2.10
C THR A 1 10.61 -6.78 3.05
N ALA A 2 10.68 -8.05 3.41
CA ALA A 2 9.84 -8.60 4.48
C ALA A 2 10.62 -8.53 5.80
N PRO A 3 10.07 -7.92 6.86
CA PRO A 3 10.70 -7.92 8.17
C PRO A 3 10.83 -9.35 8.72
N ASN A 4 11.94 -9.64 9.41
CA ASN A 4 12.14 -10.92 10.08
C ASN A 4 11.24 -11.14 11.31
N ASP A 5 10.55 -10.10 11.79
CA ASP A 5 9.64 -10.17 12.93
C ASP A 5 8.23 -10.64 12.51
N PRO A 6 7.78 -11.84 12.94
CA PRO A 6 6.46 -12.38 12.60
C PRO A 6 5.28 -11.50 13.05
N SER A 7 5.47 -10.64 14.06
CA SER A 7 4.42 -9.73 14.56
C SER A 7 4.11 -8.55 13.64
N SER A 8 4.99 -8.30 12.66
CA SER A 8 4.85 -7.26 11.65
C SER A 8 4.36 -7.78 10.29
N PHE A 9 4.07 -9.08 10.20
CA PHE A 9 3.58 -9.72 8.99
C PHE A 9 2.08 -9.48 8.84
N ASP A 10 1.69 -8.72 7.81
CA ASP A 10 0.28 -8.63 7.44
C ASP A 10 -0.13 -9.93 6.74
N PRO A 11 -1.13 -10.68 7.27
CA PRO A 11 -1.57 -11.95 6.69
C PRO A 11 -2.08 -11.82 5.26
N GLN A 12 -2.36 -10.60 4.78
CA GLN A 12 -2.82 -10.33 3.42
C GLN A 12 -1.70 -10.16 2.40
N TRP A 13 -0.44 -9.97 2.83
CA TRP A 13 0.67 -9.82 1.89
C TRP A 13 0.76 -10.96 0.87
N PRO A 14 0.64 -12.26 1.23
CA PRO A 14 0.63 -13.34 0.24
C PRO A 14 -0.43 -13.15 -0.85
N PHE A 15 -1.62 -12.66 -0.51
CA PHE A 15 -2.66 -12.37 -1.49
C PHE A 15 -2.21 -11.26 -2.45
N TYR A 16 -1.76 -10.11 -1.94
CA TYR A 16 -1.28 -9.00 -2.78
C TYR A 16 -0.13 -9.42 -3.68
N GLN A 17 0.83 -10.17 -3.15
CA GLN A 17 1.94 -10.73 -3.92
C GLN A 17 1.47 -11.71 -5.00
N ASN A 18 0.42 -12.49 -4.76
CA ASN A 18 -0.17 -13.36 -5.79
C ASN A 18 -0.85 -12.54 -6.88
N THR A 19 -1.59 -11.47 -6.56
CA THR A 19 -2.18 -10.60 -7.59
C THR A 19 -1.12 -10.02 -8.52
N LEU A 20 0.03 -9.60 -7.99
CA LEU A 20 1.15 -9.12 -8.79
C LEU A 20 1.69 -10.21 -9.72
N ARG A 21 1.87 -11.44 -9.21
CA ARG A 21 2.37 -12.59 -9.99
C ARG A 21 1.42 -13.01 -11.10
N ASP A 22 0.13 -13.10 -10.78
CA ASP A 22 -0.90 -13.53 -11.72
C ASP A 22 -1.07 -12.51 -12.86
N MET A 23 -0.99 -11.21 -12.55
CA MET A 23 -1.07 -10.13 -13.54
C MET A 23 0.21 -9.95 -14.36
N ASN A 24 1.36 -10.44 -13.88
CA ASN A 24 2.67 -10.23 -14.49
C ASN A 24 3.48 -11.55 -14.59
N PRO A 25 2.95 -12.59 -15.26
CA PRO A 25 3.57 -13.92 -15.27
C PRO A 25 4.95 -13.98 -15.93
N ASP A 26 5.27 -13.00 -16.79
CA ASP A 26 6.54 -12.93 -17.51
C ASP A 26 7.66 -12.21 -16.73
N PHE A 27 7.37 -11.75 -15.50
CA PHE A 27 8.35 -11.09 -14.63
C PHE A 27 9.00 -12.08 -13.66
N ASP A 28 10.30 -11.91 -13.43
CA ASP A 28 10.98 -12.53 -12.30
C ASP A 28 10.65 -11.77 -11.00
N PHE A 29 10.24 -12.49 -9.97
CA PHE A 29 9.89 -11.92 -8.67
C PHE A 29 10.94 -12.20 -7.63
N TYR A 30 11.46 -11.13 -7.02
CA TYR A 30 12.43 -11.19 -5.95
C TYR A 30 11.81 -10.65 -4.65
N LEU A 31 11.80 -11.48 -3.62
CA LEU A 31 11.51 -11.08 -2.25
C LEU A 31 12.82 -11.13 -1.47
N PHE A 32 13.11 -10.08 -0.72
CA PHE A 32 14.30 -9.99 0.11
C PHE A 32 13.89 -9.86 1.56
N ASP A 33 14.35 -10.79 2.40
CA ASP A 33 14.38 -10.60 3.85
C ASP A 33 15.52 -9.62 4.25
N ASP A 34 15.62 -9.30 5.54
CA ASP A 34 16.61 -8.34 6.04
C ASP A 34 18.07 -8.82 5.82
N ASP A 35 18.32 -10.13 5.90
CA ASP A 35 19.65 -10.71 5.73
C ASP A 35 20.05 -10.75 4.25
N GLU A 36 19.10 -11.04 3.37
CA GLU A 36 19.25 -10.98 1.92
C GLU A 36 19.48 -9.55 1.45
N ALA A 37 18.73 -8.59 1.99
CA ALA A 37 18.94 -7.17 1.72
C ALA A 37 20.34 -6.72 2.15
N LEU A 38 20.79 -7.08 3.35
CA LEU A 38 22.14 -6.76 3.81
C LEU A 38 23.22 -7.42 2.93
N ARG A 39 23.07 -8.70 2.59
CA ARG A 39 24.00 -9.41 1.70
C ARG A 39 24.06 -8.78 0.31
N PHE A 40 22.94 -8.30 -0.20
CA PHE A 40 22.88 -7.57 -1.47
C PHE A 40 23.67 -6.26 -1.37
N VAL A 41 23.42 -5.47 -0.32
CA VAL A 41 24.14 -4.21 -0.07
C VAL A 41 25.65 -4.44 0.05
N ASP A 42 26.07 -5.42 0.87
CA ASP A 42 27.47 -5.79 1.05
C ASP A 42 28.16 -6.23 -0.23
N ARG A 43 27.42 -6.85 -1.16
CA ARG A 43 27.97 -7.33 -2.43
C ARG A 43 28.11 -6.21 -3.44
N HIS A 44 27.05 -5.43 -3.62
CA HIS A 44 26.94 -4.49 -4.73
C HIS A 44 27.50 -3.11 -4.40
N PHE A 45 27.60 -2.76 -3.11
CA PHE A 45 28.07 -1.46 -2.64
C PHE A 45 29.27 -1.57 -1.69
N LYS A 46 30.05 -2.66 -1.79
CA LYS A 46 31.18 -2.98 -0.91
C LYS A 46 32.25 -1.88 -0.82
N ASP A 47 32.38 -1.08 -1.87
CA ASP A 47 33.42 -0.04 -2.02
C ASP A 47 32.86 1.37 -1.67
N THR A 48 31.69 1.45 -1.05
CA THR A 48 31.05 2.69 -0.58
C THR A 48 30.79 2.64 0.93
N GLU A 49 30.34 3.75 1.51
CA GLU A 49 29.90 3.80 2.91
C GLU A 49 28.51 3.17 3.14
N PHE A 50 27.81 2.79 2.06
CA PHE A 50 26.43 2.32 2.14
C PHE A 50 26.24 1.12 3.07
N PRO A 51 27.11 0.07 3.05
CA PRO A 51 26.95 -1.05 3.97
C PRO A 51 27.07 -0.66 5.45
N THR A 52 27.87 0.36 5.76
CA THR A 52 27.98 0.91 7.12
C THR A 52 26.72 1.70 7.49
N ILE A 53 26.26 2.57 6.60
CA ILE A 53 25.05 3.40 6.80
C ILE A 53 23.81 2.51 6.97
N PHE A 54 23.66 1.49 6.12
CA PHE A 54 22.52 0.56 6.14
C PHE A 54 22.43 -0.21 7.47
N ARG A 55 23.57 -0.68 8.01
CA ARG A 55 23.62 -1.37 9.31
C ARG A 55 23.23 -0.46 10.48
N ASN A 56 23.68 0.80 10.44
CA ASN A 56 23.50 1.76 11.53
C ASN A 56 22.19 2.57 11.44
N THR A 57 21.46 2.47 10.32
CA THR A 57 20.14 3.07 10.18
C THR A 57 19.16 2.45 11.19
N GLN A 58 18.52 3.29 12.02
CA GLN A 58 17.83 2.83 13.23
C GLN A 58 16.48 2.16 12.95
N ARG A 59 15.66 2.71 12.04
CA ARG A 59 14.31 2.18 11.75
C ARG A 59 14.31 1.23 10.57
N SER A 60 13.59 0.11 10.69
CA SER A 60 13.42 -0.88 9.63
C SER A 60 12.81 -0.29 8.35
N VAL A 61 11.82 0.60 8.47
CA VAL A 61 11.21 1.30 7.33
C VAL A 61 12.24 2.11 6.54
N MET A 62 13.17 2.77 7.21
CA MET A 62 14.23 3.53 6.54
C MET A 62 15.21 2.59 5.80
N LYS A 63 15.47 1.39 6.34
CA LYS A 63 16.23 0.37 5.62
C LYS A 63 15.47 -0.12 4.39
N ALA A 64 14.16 -0.31 4.47
CA ALA A 64 13.33 -0.68 3.32
C ALA A 64 13.34 0.42 2.23
N ASP A 65 13.26 1.69 2.63
CA ASP A 65 13.39 2.86 1.76
C ASP A 65 14.77 2.97 1.07
N LEU A 66 15.86 2.72 1.80
CA LEU A 66 17.19 2.64 1.20
C LEU A 66 17.29 1.45 0.23
N PHE A 67 16.78 0.29 0.64
CA PHE A 67 16.91 -0.93 -0.13
C PHE A 67 16.10 -0.93 -1.42
N ARG A 68 14.91 -0.32 -1.44
CA ARG A 68 14.12 -0.19 -2.69
C ARG A 68 14.87 0.59 -3.75
N LEU A 69 15.53 1.69 -3.38
CA LEU A 69 16.37 2.47 -4.29
C LEU A 69 17.62 1.70 -4.71
N ALA A 70 18.29 1.04 -3.77
CA ALA A 70 19.50 0.26 -4.04
C ALA A 70 19.29 -0.97 -4.92
N SER A 71 18.18 -1.70 -4.71
CA SER A 71 17.86 -2.88 -5.52
C SER A 71 17.51 -2.48 -6.94
N VAL A 72 16.67 -1.46 -7.13
CA VAL A 72 16.31 -0.96 -8.47
C VAL A 72 17.49 -0.29 -9.18
N SER A 73 18.38 0.42 -8.47
CA SER A 73 19.56 1.02 -9.10
C SER A 73 20.52 -0.03 -9.68
N VAL A 74 20.58 -1.21 -9.07
CA VAL A 74 21.47 -2.31 -9.51
C VAL A 74 20.78 -3.24 -10.50
N LEU A 75 19.56 -3.68 -10.21
CA LEU A 75 18.84 -4.69 -11.00
C LEU A 75 17.98 -4.08 -12.11
N GLY A 76 17.55 -2.82 -11.94
CA GLY A 76 16.44 -2.26 -12.70
C GLY A 76 15.11 -2.96 -12.38
N GLY A 77 14.11 -2.72 -13.21
CA GLY A 77 12.79 -3.35 -13.07
C GLY A 77 11.88 -2.55 -12.14
N PHE A 78 10.93 -3.25 -11.53
CA PHE A 78 9.87 -2.66 -10.69
C PHE A 78 10.10 -2.98 -9.21
N TYR A 79 9.94 -1.96 -8.38
CA TYR A 79 9.74 -2.12 -6.94
C TYR A 79 8.25 -1.92 -6.61
N MET A 80 7.75 -2.73 -5.69
CA MET A 80 6.40 -2.69 -5.15
C MET A 80 6.46 -2.94 -3.63
N ASP A 81 5.76 -2.12 -2.85
CA ASP A 81 5.49 -2.42 -1.44
C ASP A 81 4.73 -3.76 -1.31
N MET A 82 4.81 -4.37 -0.12
CA MET A 82 4.27 -5.72 0.10
C MET A 82 2.74 -5.80 0.02
N ASP A 83 2.08 -4.66 0.20
CA ASP A 83 0.63 -4.45 0.19
C ASP A 83 0.15 -3.75 -1.09
N MET A 84 0.80 -4.02 -2.21
CA MET A 84 0.38 -3.55 -3.53
C MET A 84 -0.62 -4.53 -4.19
N PHE A 85 -1.86 -4.09 -4.38
CA PHE A 85 -2.88 -4.82 -5.12
C PHE A 85 -2.77 -4.54 -6.62
N ALA A 86 -2.48 -5.57 -7.42
CA ALA A 86 -2.34 -5.44 -8.87
C ALA A 86 -3.70 -5.52 -9.57
N LYS A 87 -3.94 -4.60 -10.50
CA LYS A 87 -5.18 -4.46 -11.28
C LYS A 87 -4.98 -4.72 -12.77
N GLN A 88 -3.79 -4.45 -13.31
CA GLN A 88 -3.45 -4.67 -14.72
C GLN A 88 -1.98 -5.09 -14.90
N PRO A 89 -1.63 -5.77 -16.01
CA PRO A 89 -0.25 -6.10 -16.34
C PRO A 89 0.63 -4.85 -16.53
N PHE A 90 1.90 -4.93 -16.15
CA PHE A 90 2.89 -3.84 -16.25
C PHE A 90 3.66 -3.84 -17.58
N GLU A 91 3.48 -4.85 -18.43
CA GLU A 91 4.09 -4.95 -19.77
C GLU A 91 3.94 -3.66 -20.61
N PRO A 92 2.79 -2.93 -20.60
CA PRO A 92 2.68 -1.66 -21.32
C PRO A 92 3.68 -0.59 -20.86
N LEU A 93 4.06 -0.58 -19.58
CA LEU A 93 5.06 0.35 -19.04
C LEU A 93 6.47 0.00 -19.49
N VAL A 94 6.77 -1.30 -19.65
CA VAL A 94 8.03 -1.76 -20.22
C VAL A 94 8.13 -1.35 -21.69
N ASN A 95 7.07 -1.59 -22.46
CA ASN A 95 7.03 -1.31 -23.89
C ASN A 95 7.06 0.20 -24.21
N ALA A 96 6.64 1.05 -23.28
CA ALA A 96 6.69 2.50 -23.43
C ALA A 96 8.12 3.06 -23.44
N GLY A 97 9.11 2.32 -22.92
CA GLY A 97 10.53 2.68 -23.01
C GLY A 97 10.94 3.88 -22.16
N PHE A 98 10.24 4.15 -21.05
CA PHE A 98 10.63 5.19 -20.09
C PHE A 98 11.91 4.81 -19.35
N GLY A 99 12.74 5.80 -19.01
CA GLY A 99 13.95 5.59 -18.21
C GLY A 99 13.60 5.23 -16.76
N ALA A 100 12.59 5.91 -16.20
CA ALA A 100 11.96 5.54 -14.95
C ALA A 100 10.47 5.90 -14.91
N VAL A 101 9.74 5.28 -14.01
CA VAL A 101 8.31 5.43 -13.82
C VAL A 101 8.01 5.58 -12.34
N PHE A 102 7.40 6.69 -11.94
CA PHE A 102 7.03 6.98 -10.56
C PHE A 102 5.58 7.44 -10.44
N PRO A 103 4.86 7.09 -9.36
CA PRO A 103 3.53 7.63 -9.10
C PRO A 103 3.60 9.12 -8.75
N ARG A 104 2.63 9.86 -9.28
CA ARG A 104 2.37 11.27 -8.95
C ARG A 104 1.27 11.34 -7.91
N GLU A 105 1.62 11.72 -6.69
CA GLU A 105 0.71 11.76 -5.55
C GLU A 105 0.06 13.13 -5.32
N TRP A 106 -0.52 13.34 -4.12
CA TRP A 106 -1.27 14.51 -3.71
C TRP A 106 -0.61 15.82 -4.11
N ARG A 107 -1.47 16.79 -4.47
CA ARG A 107 -1.10 18.20 -4.55
C ARG A 107 -1.26 18.83 -3.17
N MET A 108 -0.18 19.40 -2.63
CA MET A 108 -0.18 20.18 -1.40
C MET A 108 -0.51 21.65 -1.68
N ASP A 109 -1.37 22.24 -0.85
CA ASP A 109 -1.48 23.70 -0.76
C ASP A 109 -0.23 24.32 -0.12
N ASP A 110 -0.09 25.65 -0.15
CA ASP A 110 1.10 26.36 0.36
C ASP A 110 1.40 26.05 1.84
N ASN A 111 0.37 25.90 2.68
CA ASN A 111 0.56 25.64 4.11
C ASN A 111 0.99 24.20 4.34
N SER A 112 0.33 23.26 3.64
CA SER A 112 0.67 21.84 3.68
C SER A 112 2.10 21.58 3.16
N PHE A 113 2.47 22.22 2.04
CA PHE A 113 3.83 22.14 1.48
C PHE A 113 4.85 22.73 2.44
N LYS A 114 4.59 23.91 3.03
CA LYS A 114 5.48 24.51 4.03
C LYS A 114 5.64 23.64 5.26
N SER A 115 4.58 22.98 5.72
CA SER A 115 4.66 22.04 6.83
C SER A 115 5.48 20.79 6.47
N ALA A 116 5.39 20.33 5.23
CA ALA A 116 6.06 19.12 4.75
C ALA A 116 7.49 19.34 4.27
N HIS A 117 7.89 20.56 3.89
CA HIS A 117 9.21 20.84 3.31
C HIS A 117 9.95 21.99 3.99
N SER A 118 9.35 22.61 5.00
CA SER A 118 9.91 23.79 5.71
C SER A 118 10.22 24.99 4.79
N GLN A 119 9.69 25.02 3.57
CA GLN A 119 9.89 26.07 2.57
C GLN A 119 8.63 26.28 1.73
N GLN A 120 8.58 27.35 0.92
CA GLN A 120 7.48 27.57 -0.03
C GLN A 120 7.78 26.86 -1.36
N PRO A 121 6.75 26.41 -2.12
CA PRO A 121 6.97 25.80 -3.42
C PRO A 121 7.50 26.86 -4.38
N ALA A 122 8.58 26.54 -5.08
CA ALA A 122 9.21 27.46 -6.01
C ALA A 122 8.53 27.48 -7.39
N ASP A 123 7.71 26.48 -7.72
CA ASP A 123 6.83 26.47 -8.90
C ASP A 123 5.60 25.55 -8.67
N GLU A 124 4.67 25.50 -9.63
CA GLU A 124 3.47 24.66 -9.54
C GLU A 124 3.78 23.15 -9.54
N ASP A 125 4.90 22.75 -10.10
CA ASP A 125 5.29 21.34 -10.19
C ASP A 125 5.89 20.82 -8.88
N GLU A 126 6.41 21.67 -7.99
CA GLU A 126 6.78 21.24 -6.63
C GLU A 126 5.57 20.90 -5.76
N ARG A 127 4.36 21.28 -6.18
CA ARG A 127 3.19 21.10 -5.34
C ARG A 127 2.74 19.65 -5.25
N TRP A 128 3.24 18.75 -6.07
CA TRP A 128 2.85 17.34 -6.04
C TRP A 128 4.02 16.47 -5.58
N GLN A 129 3.72 15.36 -4.92
CA GLN A 129 4.73 14.47 -4.34
C GLN A 129 5.03 13.28 -5.27
N VAL A 130 6.29 12.86 -5.32
CA VAL A 130 6.72 11.60 -5.93
C VAL A 130 6.46 10.46 -4.93
N GLY A 131 5.63 9.50 -5.31
CA GLY A 131 5.38 8.31 -4.49
C GLY A 131 6.53 7.33 -4.52
N ASN A 132 6.88 6.76 -3.37
CA ASN A 132 8.00 5.83 -3.22
C ASN A 132 7.56 4.38 -2.95
N TYR A 133 6.26 4.12 -2.76
CA TYR A 133 5.68 2.80 -2.48
C TYR A 133 5.70 1.84 -3.68
N ALA A 134 5.81 2.39 -4.90
CA ALA A 134 5.95 1.63 -6.13
C ALA A 134 6.69 2.49 -7.15
N PHE A 135 7.62 1.93 -7.91
CA PHE A 135 8.28 2.61 -9.02
C PHE A 135 9.02 1.62 -9.91
N ALA A 136 9.43 2.07 -11.10
CA ALA A 136 10.29 1.30 -11.99
C ALA A 136 11.43 2.16 -12.51
N ALA A 137 12.58 1.54 -12.80
CA ALA A 137 13.64 2.22 -13.51
C ALA A 137 14.58 1.23 -14.22
N ILE A 138 15.30 1.73 -15.22
CA ILE A 138 16.46 1.03 -15.75
C ILE A 138 17.60 1.03 -14.71
N PRO A 139 18.52 0.04 -14.76
CA PRO A 139 19.70 0.05 -13.90
C PRO A 139 20.49 1.36 -14.05
N ASN A 140 20.98 1.89 -12.92
CA ASN A 140 21.72 3.15 -12.83
C ASN A 140 20.99 4.39 -13.36
N HIS A 141 19.65 4.37 -13.41
CA HIS A 141 18.89 5.57 -13.77
C HIS A 141 19.28 6.75 -12.84
N PRO A 142 19.65 7.94 -13.38
CA PRO A 142 20.21 9.03 -12.58
C PRO A 142 19.36 9.39 -11.37
N PHE A 143 18.03 9.54 -11.55
CA PHE A 143 17.14 9.88 -10.45
C PHE A 143 17.19 8.90 -9.28
N VAL A 144 17.28 7.58 -9.55
CA VAL A 144 17.30 6.56 -8.49
C VAL A 144 18.65 6.59 -7.76
N VAL A 145 19.74 6.80 -8.50
CA VAL A 145 21.10 6.91 -7.92
C VAL A 145 21.22 8.17 -7.07
N ASP A 146 20.80 9.32 -7.59
CA ASP A 146 20.82 10.60 -6.87
C ASP A 146 19.94 10.53 -5.61
N ALA A 147 18.77 9.87 -5.68
CA ALA A 147 17.90 9.67 -4.52
C ALA A 147 18.51 8.74 -3.47
N LEU A 148 19.19 7.66 -3.89
CA LEU A 148 19.90 6.77 -2.97
C LEU A 148 21.05 7.50 -2.27
N GLU A 149 21.84 8.28 -3.01
CA GLU A 149 22.92 9.09 -2.45
C GLU A 149 22.41 10.11 -1.42
N GLU A 150 21.34 10.83 -1.73
CA GLU A 150 20.75 11.79 -0.80
C GLU A 150 20.20 11.08 0.45
N ALA A 151 19.50 9.95 0.28
CA ALA A 151 19.00 9.16 1.39
C ALA A 151 20.13 8.68 2.32
N MET A 152 21.24 8.20 1.74
CA MET A 152 22.43 7.81 2.49
C MET A 152 23.03 8.97 3.27
N ASN A 153 23.16 10.15 2.65
CA ASN A 153 23.70 11.35 3.30
C ASN A 153 22.85 11.75 4.51
N ARG A 154 21.52 11.81 4.34
CA ARG A 154 20.60 12.16 5.45
C ARG A 154 20.61 11.11 6.56
N CYS A 155 20.71 9.83 6.20
CA CYS A 155 20.88 8.76 7.18
C CYS A 155 22.18 8.90 7.96
N GLU A 156 23.29 9.22 7.29
CA GLU A 156 24.58 9.44 7.95
C GLU A 156 24.52 10.63 8.92
N ASP A 157 23.87 11.73 8.54
CA ASP A 157 23.67 12.89 9.43
C ASP A 157 22.86 12.52 10.68
N LEU A 158 21.80 11.73 10.54
CA LEU A 158 21.04 11.22 11.69
C LEU A 158 21.88 10.31 12.58
N ILE A 159 22.68 9.41 12.00
CA ILE A 159 23.57 8.51 12.74
C ILE A 159 24.63 9.29 13.53
N ARG A 160 25.16 10.37 12.95
CA ARG A 160 26.16 11.24 13.60
C ARG A 160 25.55 12.19 14.62
N SER A 161 24.25 12.47 14.55
CA SER A 161 23.58 13.33 15.51
C SER A 161 23.63 12.69 16.91
N GLU A 162 24.13 13.42 17.92
CA GLU A 162 24.22 12.93 19.31
C GLU A 162 22.84 12.81 20.00
N SER A 163 21.75 13.03 19.26
CA SER A 163 20.39 12.95 19.79
C SER A 163 20.01 11.50 20.06
N LYS A 164 19.81 11.17 21.33
CA LYS A 164 19.28 9.86 21.78
C LYS A 164 17.76 9.75 21.65
N SER A 165 17.10 10.70 20.99
CA SER A 165 15.65 10.65 20.75
C SER A 165 15.34 9.66 19.65
N ASP A 166 14.24 8.92 19.81
CA ASP A 166 13.73 8.04 18.75
C ASP A 166 13.47 8.84 17.46
N ILE A 167 13.79 8.22 16.31
CA ILE A 167 13.53 8.80 15.00
C ILE A 167 12.02 8.91 14.77
N THR A 168 11.54 10.12 14.56
CA THR A 168 10.13 10.43 14.32
C THR A 168 9.67 10.00 12.92
N ASP A 169 8.36 9.80 12.73
CA ASP A 169 7.78 9.54 11.39
C ASP A 169 8.09 10.67 10.40
N PHE A 170 8.12 11.92 10.87
CA PHE A 170 8.52 13.07 10.06
C PHE A 170 9.97 12.94 9.56
N GLN A 171 10.89 12.53 10.43
CA GLN A 171 12.28 12.27 10.04
C GLN A 171 12.38 11.11 9.06
N VAL A 172 11.56 10.06 9.16
CA VAL A 172 11.52 8.99 8.14
C VAL A 172 11.14 9.54 6.78
N LEU A 173 10.02 10.28 6.70
CA LEU A 173 9.52 10.86 5.44
C LEU A 173 10.57 11.78 4.77
N HIS A 174 11.31 12.55 5.57
CA HIS A 174 12.36 13.46 5.10
C HIS A 174 13.73 12.84 4.86
N THR A 175 14.03 11.68 5.42
CA THR A 175 15.38 11.11 5.27
C THR A 175 15.40 10.11 4.12
N THR A 176 14.42 9.22 4.09
CA THR A 176 14.40 8.10 3.15
C THR A 176 13.06 7.97 2.42
N GLY A 177 12.03 8.63 2.92
CA GLY A 177 10.68 8.56 2.39
C GLY A 177 10.37 9.50 1.21
N PRO A 178 9.08 9.70 0.91
CA PRO A 178 8.65 10.39 -0.30
C PRO A 178 8.94 11.90 -0.30
N TYR A 179 9.15 12.54 0.85
CA TYR A 179 9.53 13.97 0.88
C TYR A 179 10.95 14.15 0.36
N MET A 180 11.90 13.33 0.80
CA MET A 180 13.27 13.31 0.27
C MET A 180 13.26 13.05 -1.24
N LEU A 181 12.52 12.02 -1.66
CA LEU A 181 12.45 11.64 -3.07
C LEU A 181 11.92 12.79 -3.95
N SER A 182 10.88 13.49 -3.47
CA SER A 182 10.29 14.64 -4.16
C SER A 182 11.25 15.82 -4.23
N GLU A 183 11.98 16.10 -3.15
CA GLU A 183 13.00 17.16 -3.10
C GLU A 183 14.11 16.88 -4.13
N VAL A 184 14.62 15.65 -4.19
CA VAL A 184 15.65 15.26 -5.18
C VAL A 184 15.12 15.41 -6.60
N TYR A 185 13.91 14.92 -6.89
CA TYR A 185 13.32 15.02 -8.22
C TYR A 185 13.15 16.47 -8.65
N HIS A 186 12.52 17.30 -7.81
CA HIS A 186 12.19 18.66 -8.17
C HIS A 186 13.42 19.57 -8.27
N GLN A 187 14.45 19.34 -7.46
CA GLN A 187 15.72 20.04 -7.62
C GLN A 187 16.43 19.59 -8.91
N GLY A 188 16.46 18.30 -9.21
CA GLY A 188 17.11 17.78 -10.42
C GLY A 188 16.43 18.21 -11.71
N ARG A 189 15.09 18.17 -11.80
CA ARG A 189 14.36 18.63 -13.00
C ARG A 189 14.62 20.09 -13.31
N LYS A 190 14.75 20.95 -12.29
CA LYS A 190 15.08 22.37 -12.45
C LYS A 190 16.48 22.59 -13.02
N ASN A 191 17.36 21.62 -12.81
CA ASN A 191 18.72 21.58 -13.33
C ASN A 191 18.82 20.80 -14.66
N GLY A 192 17.69 20.49 -15.32
CA GLY A 192 17.65 19.78 -16.59
C GLY A 192 18.00 18.29 -16.49
N LYS A 193 17.77 17.66 -15.34
CA LYS A 193 17.88 16.21 -15.14
C LYS A 193 16.50 15.56 -15.22
N TYR A 194 16.48 14.25 -15.47
CA TYR A 194 15.30 13.38 -15.31
C TYR A 194 14.17 13.58 -16.34
N ASP A 195 14.47 14.11 -17.53
CA ASP A 195 13.48 14.31 -18.61
C ASP A 195 12.80 13.02 -19.08
N ASP A 196 13.42 11.86 -18.81
CA ASP A 196 12.95 10.51 -19.13
C ASP A 196 12.16 9.83 -18.00
N VAL A 197 11.89 10.55 -16.90
CA VAL A 197 11.02 10.07 -15.82
C VAL A 197 9.55 10.30 -16.15
N HIS A 198 8.82 9.22 -16.32
CA HIS A 198 7.38 9.25 -16.52
C HIS A 198 6.64 9.22 -15.18
N HIS A 199 5.82 10.24 -14.95
CA HIS A 199 4.98 10.34 -13.76
C HIS A 199 3.57 9.83 -14.06
N ILE A 200 3.19 8.73 -13.42
CA ILE A 200 1.88 8.12 -13.60
C ILE A 200 0.89 8.70 -12.59
N TYR A 201 -0.23 9.18 -13.10
CA TYR A 201 -1.32 9.69 -12.28
C TYR A 201 -2.29 8.56 -11.90
N GLY A 202 -2.71 8.51 -10.64
CA GLY A 202 -3.63 7.48 -10.15
C GLY A 202 -5.01 7.45 -10.81
N GLY A 203 -5.47 8.58 -11.37
CA GLY A 203 -6.77 8.68 -12.05
C GLY A 203 -7.96 8.61 -11.09
N ASP A 204 -9.13 9.08 -11.54
CA ASP A 204 -10.32 9.34 -10.70
C ASP A 204 -11.16 8.09 -10.36
N ASP A 205 -10.68 6.90 -10.73
CA ASP A 205 -11.39 5.65 -10.49
C ASP A 205 -11.68 5.42 -8.99
N VAL A 206 -12.76 4.71 -8.67
CA VAL A 206 -13.10 4.40 -7.28
C VAL A 206 -11.99 3.53 -6.66
N SER A 207 -11.55 3.91 -5.47
CA SER A 207 -10.53 3.19 -4.70
C SER A 207 -11.01 1.79 -4.35
N SER A 208 -10.10 0.81 -4.43
CA SER A 208 -10.36 -0.58 -4.01
C SER A 208 -10.54 -0.71 -2.49
N LYS A 209 -10.23 0.36 -1.74
CA LYS A 209 -10.57 0.54 -0.31
C LYS A 209 -11.70 1.56 -0.08
N PRO A 210 -12.56 1.37 0.94
CA PRO A 210 -13.34 2.46 1.55
C PRO A 210 -12.39 3.51 2.15
N ARG A 211 -12.71 4.80 1.99
CA ARG A 211 -11.84 5.94 2.35
C ARG A 211 -11.16 5.79 3.73
N SER A 212 -9.83 5.74 3.73
CA SER A 212 -9.00 6.08 4.88
C SER A 212 -8.13 7.29 4.51
N PHE A 213 -8.75 8.48 4.50
CA PHE A 213 -8.15 9.80 4.21
C PHE A 213 -7.54 9.97 2.79
N GLY A 214 -7.56 11.20 2.27
CA GLY A 214 -6.96 11.58 0.96
C GLY A 214 -7.91 11.62 -0.25
N THR A 215 -7.38 12.11 -1.39
CA THR A 215 -8.08 12.11 -2.69
C THR A 215 -8.19 10.68 -3.26
N THR A 216 -8.84 10.45 -4.39
CA THR A 216 -8.98 9.11 -4.98
C THR A 216 -7.71 8.56 -5.64
N ASN A 217 -6.64 9.38 -5.76
CA ASN A 217 -5.61 9.17 -6.78
C ASN A 217 -4.18 8.96 -6.23
N TRP A 218 -3.98 9.03 -4.91
CA TRP A 218 -2.64 9.15 -4.31
C TRP A 218 -1.98 7.83 -3.97
N HIS A 219 -2.76 6.83 -3.61
CA HIS A 219 -2.29 5.49 -3.29
C HIS A 219 -2.36 4.57 -4.52
N LYS A 220 -2.18 5.10 -5.73
CA LYS A 220 -2.30 4.35 -6.99
C LYS A 220 -1.06 4.46 -7.86
N PHE A 221 -0.59 3.32 -8.34
CA PHE A 221 0.38 3.23 -9.43
C PHE A 221 -0.36 3.26 -10.78
N GLY A 222 -1.06 4.36 -11.03
CA GLY A 222 -1.98 4.50 -12.16
C GLY A 222 -3.12 3.48 -12.18
N PRO A 223 -3.52 3.01 -13.37
CA PRO A 223 -4.52 1.95 -13.48
C PRO A 223 -3.97 0.56 -13.10
N TYR A 224 -2.66 0.45 -12.89
CA TYR A 224 -1.97 -0.84 -12.81
C TYR A 224 -2.00 -1.46 -11.42
N ALA A 225 -1.87 -0.66 -10.37
CA ALA A 225 -1.87 -1.17 -9.00
C ALA A 225 -2.33 -0.11 -7.99
N GLU A 226 -2.68 -0.57 -6.79
CA GLU A 226 -3.14 0.26 -5.69
C GLU A 226 -2.42 -0.14 -4.40
N HIS A 227 -1.89 0.86 -3.70
CA HIS A 227 -1.21 0.71 -2.43
C HIS A 227 -2.25 0.60 -1.32
N MET A 228 -2.22 -0.53 -0.62
CA MET A 228 -3.23 -0.86 0.39
C MET A 228 -2.86 -0.31 1.77
N LEU A 229 -1.94 0.64 1.90
CA LEU A 229 -1.73 1.49 3.09
C LEU A 229 -1.90 0.73 4.41
N SER A 230 -1.19 -0.38 4.58
CA SER A 230 -1.25 -1.21 5.79
C SER A 230 -0.75 -0.44 7.04
N HIS A 231 -0.11 0.72 6.85
CA HIS A 231 0.40 1.61 7.89
C HIS A 231 1.30 0.91 8.92
N THR A 232 1.91 -0.21 8.55
CA THR A 232 2.77 -1.04 9.41
C THR A 232 4.03 -0.33 9.92
N TRP A 233 4.33 0.86 9.40
CA TRP A 233 5.52 1.64 9.74
C TRP A 233 5.29 2.83 10.66
N VAL A 234 4.05 3.26 10.96
CA VAL A 234 3.84 4.43 11.86
C VAL A 234 3.99 4.04 13.32
N ASN A 235 4.49 4.95 14.16
CA ASN A 235 4.63 4.69 15.60
C ASN A 235 3.26 4.43 16.26
N GLU A 236 3.20 3.50 17.24
CA GLU A 236 1.96 3.02 17.89
C GLU A 236 1.02 4.12 18.42
N GLN A 237 1.54 5.28 18.83
CA GLN A 237 0.72 6.40 19.28
C GLN A 237 -0.17 7.00 18.18
N ARG A 238 0.20 6.87 16.90
CA ARG A 238 -0.67 7.19 15.76
C ARG A 238 -1.64 6.07 15.41
N ASN A 239 -1.31 4.81 15.69
CA ASN A 239 -2.26 3.70 15.52
C ASN A 239 -3.50 3.85 16.41
N LEU A 240 -3.36 4.45 17.60
CA LEU A 240 -4.48 4.78 18.49
C LEU A 240 -5.30 6.02 18.07
N GLN A 241 -4.79 6.84 17.15
CA GLN A 241 -5.51 7.99 16.58
C GLN A 241 -6.07 7.71 15.17
N LEU A 242 -5.58 6.68 14.50
CA LEU A 242 -6.08 6.19 13.21
C LEU A 242 -7.11 5.07 13.36
N THR A 243 -7.36 4.58 14.58
CA THR A 243 -8.61 3.88 14.89
C THR A 243 -9.77 4.88 14.80
N PRO A 244 -10.77 4.67 13.93
CA PRO A 244 -11.98 5.44 13.99
C PRO A 244 -12.58 5.25 15.38
N THR A 245 -12.69 6.33 16.15
CA THR A 245 -13.55 6.35 17.33
C THR A 245 -14.98 6.06 16.87
N PRO A 246 -15.69 5.09 17.46
CA PRO A 246 -17.09 4.88 17.15
C PRO A 246 -17.89 6.12 17.55
N ASN A 247 -18.70 6.63 16.62
CA ASN A 247 -19.71 7.68 16.74
C ASN A 247 -19.24 9.14 16.66
N GLU A 248 -19.43 9.74 15.48
CA GLU A 248 -20.42 10.82 15.32
C GLU A 248 -20.76 11.03 13.83
N TYR A 249 -21.95 10.55 13.46
CA TYR A 249 -22.85 10.97 12.37
C TYR A 249 -22.28 11.65 11.12
N ASP A 250 -22.43 10.97 9.98
CA ASP A 250 -23.16 11.56 8.85
C ASP A 250 -24.44 10.73 8.63
N ASN A 251 -25.58 11.29 9.06
CA ASN A 251 -26.91 10.79 8.76
C ASN A 251 -27.29 11.30 7.36
N ASP A 252 -27.90 10.41 6.57
CA ASP A 252 -28.69 10.71 5.35
C ASP A 252 -27.93 10.98 4.03
N LEU A 253 -26.96 10.12 3.69
CA LEU A 253 -26.85 9.66 2.30
C LEU A 253 -27.38 8.23 2.23
N ILE A 254 -28.67 8.11 1.90
CA ILE A 254 -29.23 6.84 1.48
C ILE A 254 -28.41 6.39 0.26
N LEU A 255 -27.58 5.37 0.44
CA LEU A 255 -26.85 4.70 -0.65
C LEU A 255 -27.87 3.85 -1.44
N THR A 256 -28.81 4.50 -2.14
CA THR A 256 -29.85 3.84 -2.94
C THR A 256 -29.56 3.81 -4.43
N ASP A 257 -28.66 4.64 -4.94
CA ASP A 257 -28.40 4.72 -6.39
C ASP A 257 -26.97 4.27 -6.72
N CYS A 258 -26.83 2.97 -6.98
CA CYS A 258 -25.68 2.44 -7.71
C CYS A 258 -25.76 2.87 -9.19
N GLN A 259 -24.62 2.91 -9.89
CA GLN A 259 -24.60 3.30 -11.30
C GLN A 259 -25.36 2.28 -12.18
N GLU A 260 -25.66 2.63 -13.43
CA GLU A 260 -26.45 1.80 -14.37
C GLU A 260 -25.92 0.36 -14.54
N ASN A 261 -24.62 0.12 -14.28
CA ASN A 261 -23.96 -1.18 -14.38
C ASN A 261 -23.54 -1.78 -13.03
N GLU A 262 -24.12 -1.33 -11.93
CA GLU A 262 -23.78 -1.76 -10.57
C GLU A 262 -25.03 -2.22 -9.80
N ASN A 263 -24.83 -3.08 -8.82
CA ASN A 263 -25.85 -3.51 -7.87
C ASN A 263 -25.46 -3.12 -6.45
N LEU A 264 -26.43 -2.77 -5.62
CA LEU A 264 -26.21 -2.51 -4.20
C LEU A 264 -26.04 -3.84 -3.47
N PHE A 265 -24.82 -4.15 -3.05
CA PHE A 265 -24.52 -5.27 -2.17
C PHE A 265 -24.64 -4.85 -0.70
N GLU A 266 -25.25 -5.71 0.10
CA GLU A 266 -25.32 -5.58 1.55
C GLU A 266 -24.89 -6.90 2.22
N LEU A 267 -23.95 -6.80 3.16
CA LEU A 267 -23.58 -7.89 4.05
C LEU A 267 -23.91 -7.50 5.48
N LEU A 268 -24.68 -8.35 6.14
CA LEU A 268 -24.85 -8.38 7.59
C LEU A 268 -24.02 -9.54 8.11
N LEU A 269 -23.01 -9.29 8.92
CA LEU A 269 -22.12 -10.31 9.47
C LEU A 269 -22.08 -10.15 10.99
N PHE A 270 -22.56 -11.16 11.71
CA PHE A 270 -22.32 -11.29 13.14
C PHE A 270 -21.12 -12.20 13.35
N THR A 271 -20.05 -11.65 13.92
CA THR A 271 -18.81 -12.39 14.21
C THR A 271 -18.95 -13.27 15.45
N ASP A 272 -18.08 -14.26 15.59
CA ASP A 272 -18.04 -15.18 16.72
C ASP A 272 -16.94 -14.75 17.74
N ASN A 273 -16.40 -15.66 18.57
CA ASN A 273 -15.33 -15.26 19.50
C ASN A 273 -13.97 -15.07 18.82
N PHE A 274 -13.84 -15.34 17.52
CA PHE A 274 -12.59 -15.31 16.77
C PHE A 274 -12.76 -14.56 15.44
N ALA A 275 -13.30 -13.34 15.51
CA ALA A 275 -13.52 -12.49 14.34
C ALA A 275 -12.29 -12.34 13.44
N SER A 276 -11.08 -12.41 14.01
CA SER A 276 -9.83 -12.28 13.26
C SER A 276 -9.60 -13.37 12.21
N GLU A 277 -10.32 -14.49 12.33
CA GLU A 277 -10.21 -15.65 11.44
C GLU A 277 -11.17 -15.52 10.25
N THR A 278 -12.21 -14.67 10.38
CA THR A 278 -13.24 -14.46 9.37
C THR A 278 -12.85 -13.41 8.33
N SER A 279 -12.91 -13.79 7.05
CA SER A 279 -12.81 -12.89 5.90
C SER A 279 -13.82 -13.27 4.82
N TRP A 280 -14.07 -12.41 3.85
CA TRP A 280 -15.05 -12.60 2.79
C TRP A 280 -14.64 -11.85 1.52
N GLY A 281 -15.10 -12.33 0.38
CA GLY A 281 -14.83 -11.76 -0.94
C GLY A 281 -16.00 -11.88 -1.90
N ILE A 282 -15.93 -11.13 -2.99
CA ILE A 282 -16.87 -11.17 -4.11
C ILE A 282 -16.06 -11.32 -5.39
N LYS A 283 -16.50 -12.21 -6.27
CA LYS A 283 -15.92 -12.45 -7.59
C LYS A 283 -16.91 -12.21 -8.73
N ASP A 284 -16.38 -11.82 -9.88
CA ASP A 284 -17.11 -11.74 -11.14
C ASP A 284 -17.28 -13.11 -11.82
N ARG A 285 -17.97 -13.13 -12.97
CA ARG A 285 -18.16 -14.34 -13.80
C ARG A 285 -16.88 -14.91 -14.40
N ALA A 286 -15.83 -14.11 -14.50
CA ALA A 286 -14.51 -14.54 -14.94
C ALA A 286 -13.64 -15.03 -13.75
N ASN A 287 -14.23 -15.12 -12.55
CA ASN A 287 -13.56 -15.54 -11.31
C ASN A 287 -12.49 -14.55 -10.82
N ASN A 288 -12.54 -13.29 -11.27
CA ASN A 288 -11.70 -12.23 -10.73
C ASN A 288 -12.33 -11.69 -9.45
N THR A 289 -11.52 -11.43 -8.43
CA THR A 289 -11.98 -10.77 -7.20
C THR A 289 -12.29 -9.30 -7.48
N VAL A 290 -13.53 -8.90 -7.19
CA VAL A 290 -14.02 -7.51 -7.37
C VAL A 290 -14.16 -6.76 -6.05
N LEU A 291 -14.29 -7.47 -4.92
CA LEU A 291 -14.36 -6.88 -3.58
C LEU A 291 -13.93 -7.90 -2.52
N THR A 292 -13.38 -7.46 -1.39
CA THR A 292 -13.17 -8.29 -0.19
C THR A 292 -12.95 -7.41 1.05
N ASN A 293 -13.19 -7.92 2.27
CA ASN A 293 -12.78 -7.24 3.49
C ASN A 293 -11.30 -7.48 3.79
N PHE A 294 -10.46 -6.63 3.20
CA PHE A 294 -9.00 -6.56 3.41
C PHE A 294 -8.56 -6.10 4.81
N THR A 295 -9.35 -6.34 5.85
CA THR A 295 -8.95 -6.06 7.24
C THR A 295 -9.42 -7.21 8.11
N THR A 296 -8.49 -7.78 8.88
CA THR A 296 -8.80 -8.67 10.00
C THR A 296 -9.89 -8.04 10.84
N LEU A 297 -11.02 -8.72 10.98
CA LEU A 297 -12.08 -8.26 11.87
C LEU A 297 -11.54 -8.41 13.30
N ARG A 298 -11.51 -7.31 14.06
CA ARG A 298 -10.91 -7.30 15.43
C ARG A 298 -11.95 -7.34 16.54
N GLN A 299 -13.21 -7.30 16.15
CA GLN A 299 -14.35 -7.13 17.03
C GLN A 299 -15.07 -8.46 17.11
N ASN A 300 -14.87 -9.18 18.22
CA ASN A 300 -15.53 -10.46 18.47
C ASN A 300 -16.96 -10.22 18.96
N ASN A 301 -17.89 -11.09 18.57
CA ASN A 301 -19.31 -11.04 18.94
C ASN A 301 -20.00 -9.71 18.60
N GLU A 302 -19.57 -9.04 17.54
CA GLU A 302 -20.15 -7.80 17.05
C GLU A 302 -20.85 -7.98 15.71
N GLU A 303 -21.89 -7.17 15.50
CA GLU A 303 -22.58 -7.05 14.23
C GLU A 303 -21.86 -6.06 13.32
N ILE A 304 -21.60 -6.48 12.10
CA ILE A 304 -20.92 -5.71 11.07
C ILE A 304 -21.85 -5.58 9.88
N VAL A 305 -22.25 -4.35 9.59
CA VAL A 305 -23.02 -4.00 8.40
C VAL A 305 -22.09 -3.41 7.33
N ARG A 306 -22.20 -3.92 6.10
CA ARG A 306 -21.49 -3.40 4.94
C ARG A 306 -22.46 -3.17 3.80
N LYS A 307 -22.43 -1.99 3.20
CA LYS A 307 -23.22 -1.61 2.01
C LYS A 307 -22.30 -0.98 0.98
N VAL A 308 -22.29 -1.50 -0.24
CA VAL A 308 -21.38 -1.06 -1.30
C VAL A 308 -21.93 -1.43 -2.68
N CYS A 309 -21.68 -0.59 -3.68
CA CYS A 309 -22.03 -0.91 -5.06
C CYS A 309 -20.98 -1.86 -5.65
N ILE A 310 -21.44 -2.96 -6.25
CA ILE A 310 -20.58 -3.96 -6.91
C ILE A 310 -20.92 -4.03 -8.40
N PRO A 311 -19.97 -4.37 -9.28
CA PRO A 311 -20.24 -4.58 -10.70
C PRO A 311 -21.41 -5.54 -10.93
N SER A 312 -22.24 -5.27 -11.93
CA SER A 312 -23.42 -6.08 -12.22
C SER A 312 -23.12 -7.52 -12.65
N ASP A 313 -21.87 -7.82 -13.02
CA ASP A 313 -21.37 -9.16 -13.32
C ASP A 313 -20.74 -9.87 -12.12
N ALA A 314 -20.66 -9.22 -10.95
CA ALA A 314 -20.35 -9.87 -9.69
C ALA A 314 -21.39 -10.96 -9.38
N CYS A 315 -20.94 -12.19 -9.16
CA CYS A 315 -21.83 -13.34 -9.07
C CYS A 315 -21.52 -14.34 -7.96
N THR A 316 -20.36 -14.23 -7.32
CA THR A 316 -19.94 -15.17 -6.28
C THR A 316 -19.58 -14.39 -5.03
N PHE A 317 -20.19 -14.72 -3.90
CA PHE A 317 -19.73 -14.33 -2.57
C PHE A 317 -19.06 -15.55 -1.95
N GLU A 318 -17.96 -15.33 -1.25
CA GLU A 318 -17.27 -16.35 -0.47
C GLU A 318 -16.99 -15.77 0.91
N ILE A 319 -17.25 -16.53 1.96
CA ILE A 319 -16.75 -16.25 3.30
C ILE A 319 -15.75 -17.33 3.69
N TYR A 320 -14.73 -16.95 4.44
CA TYR A 320 -13.58 -17.75 4.77
C TYR A 320 -13.36 -17.71 6.27
N ASP A 321 -12.99 -18.87 6.81
CA ASP A 321 -12.50 -19.01 8.17
C ASP A 321 -11.12 -19.68 8.15
N SER A 322 -10.13 -19.00 8.71
CA SER A 322 -8.73 -19.44 8.63
C SER A 322 -8.39 -20.64 9.54
N PHE A 323 -9.19 -20.89 10.58
CA PHE A 323 -9.01 -22.03 11.50
C PHE A 323 -9.81 -23.26 11.06
N GLY A 324 -10.79 -23.07 10.18
CA GLY A 324 -11.55 -24.12 9.53
C GLY A 324 -12.69 -24.66 10.37
N ASP A 325 -13.17 -23.91 11.37
CA ASP A 325 -14.33 -24.24 12.19
C ASP A 325 -15.53 -23.32 11.95
N GLY A 326 -15.43 -22.46 10.94
CA GLY A 326 -16.46 -21.51 10.56
C GLY A 326 -16.67 -20.43 11.63
N ILE A 327 -17.80 -19.74 11.53
CA ILE A 327 -18.15 -18.70 12.51
C ILE A 327 -19.22 -19.18 13.51
N CYS A 328 -19.53 -20.47 13.53
CA CYS A 328 -20.50 -21.07 14.47
C CYS A 328 -20.23 -22.57 14.65
N CYS A 329 -20.45 -23.20 15.81
CA CYS A 329 -21.11 -22.70 17.04
C CYS A 329 -20.38 -23.08 18.34
N SER A 330 -19.29 -23.84 18.24
CA SER A 330 -18.55 -24.34 19.40
C SER A 330 -17.68 -23.26 20.03
N HIS A 331 -17.29 -22.26 19.24
CA HIS A 331 -16.33 -21.23 19.56
C HIS A 331 -16.93 -19.82 19.50
N GLY A 332 -18.26 -19.71 19.52
CA GLY A 332 -18.99 -18.44 19.42
C GLY A 332 -20.23 -18.65 18.56
N VAL A 333 -21.11 -17.65 18.47
CA VAL A 333 -22.30 -17.74 17.60
C VAL A 333 -22.25 -16.58 16.63
N GLY A 334 -21.68 -16.83 15.46
CA GLY A 334 -21.66 -15.94 14.31
C GLY A 334 -22.62 -16.38 13.22
N ASN A 335 -22.94 -15.46 12.30
CA ASN A 335 -23.72 -15.73 11.09
C ASN A 335 -23.50 -14.62 10.07
N TYR A 336 -23.87 -14.87 8.82
CA TYR A 336 -23.88 -13.85 7.78
C TYR A 336 -25.18 -13.89 6.96
N THR A 337 -25.52 -12.75 6.37
CA THR A 337 -26.59 -12.58 5.39
C THR A 337 -26.11 -11.64 4.29
N VAL A 338 -26.17 -12.11 3.06
CA VAL A 338 -25.81 -11.36 1.85
C VAL A 338 -27.08 -11.01 1.09
N SER A 339 -27.23 -9.73 0.76
CA SER A 339 -28.33 -9.21 -0.06
C SER A 339 -27.80 -8.39 -1.23
N VAL A 340 -28.51 -8.45 -2.36
CA VAL A 340 -28.21 -7.63 -3.55
C VAL A 340 -29.49 -6.92 -3.98
N ASN A 341 -29.45 -5.60 -4.09
CA ASN A 341 -30.61 -4.73 -4.36
C ASN A 341 -31.78 -5.00 -3.39
N GLY A 342 -31.46 -5.29 -2.13
CA GLY A 342 -32.44 -5.60 -1.08
C GLY A 342 -33.02 -7.02 -1.13
N GLU A 343 -32.57 -7.88 -2.05
CA GLU A 343 -32.96 -9.29 -2.12
C GLU A 343 -31.87 -10.17 -1.52
N VAL A 344 -32.22 -11.00 -0.52
CA VAL A 344 -31.30 -11.96 0.09
C VAL A 344 -30.84 -12.99 -0.95
N LYS A 345 -29.53 -13.17 -1.06
CA LYS A 345 -28.87 -14.13 -1.96
C LYS A 345 -28.21 -15.30 -1.25
N GLY A 346 -27.84 -15.14 0.02
CA GLY A 346 -27.23 -16.20 0.82
C GLY A 346 -27.23 -15.86 2.31
N GLU A 347 -27.33 -16.89 3.14
CA GLU A 347 -27.28 -16.81 4.60
C GLU A 347 -26.55 -18.05 5.11
N GLY A 348 -25.69 -17.90 6.13
CA GLY A 348 -24.88 -19.00 6.63
C GLY A 348 -24.13 -18.67 7.92
N GLY A 349 -23.26 -19.59 8.34
CA GLY A 349 -22.43 -19.44 9.53
C GLY A 349 -21.78 -20.74 10.00
N GLU A 350 -22.39 -21.89 9.68
CA GLU A 350 -21.80 -23.22 9.88
C GLU A 350 -21.12 -23.69 8.59
N PHE A 351 -19.79 -23.54 8.53
CA PHE A 351 -18.95 -24.02 7.45
C PHE A 351 -17.58 -24.40 8.01
N ASP A 352 -16.75 -25.08 7.22
CA ASP A 352 -15.37 -25.38 7.64
C ASP A 352 -14.49 -24.14 7.37
N SER A 353 -13.76 -24.14 6.25
CA SER A 353 -12.83 -23.05 5.90
C SER A 353 -13.39 -22.05 4.88
N ILE A 354 -14.43 -22.43 4.14
CA ILE A 354 -15.05 -21.61 3.11
C ILE A 354 -16.53 -21.98 2.95
N ASP A 355 -17.36 -20.99 2.65
CA ASP A 355 -18.75 -21.13 2.17
C ASP A 355 -18.99 -20.20 0.99
#